data_AF-W9UR67-F1
#
_entry.id   AF-W9UR67-F1
#
_cell.length_a   1.000
_cell.length_b   1.000
_cell.length_c   1.000
_cell.angle_alpha   90.00
_cell.angle_beta   90.00
_cell.angle_gamma   90.00
#
_symmetry.space_group_name_H-M   'P 1'
#
loop_
_entity.id
_entity.type
_entity.pdbx_description
1 polymer ?
#
loop_
_entity_poly.entity_id
_entity_poly.type
_entity_poly.pdbx_seq_one_letter_code
_entity_poly.pdbx_strand_id
1 'polypeptide(L)'
;MTKNDAPKSTNFIHQIIEQDLQQNLNDGKVVTRFPPEPNGYLHIGHAKSICLNFGTALKYGGECNLRFDDTNPEKESQEYIDSIIRDVRWLGFEWAGEVKYTSDYFQQLYDWAVHLIKEGKAYVDHLNAAEMREYRGSLTEPGRNSLIVIVVLTKT
;
A
#
# COMPACT_ATOMS: atom_id res chain seq x y z
N MET A 1 -41.16 18.02 -6.49
CA MET A 1 -39.96 17.18 -6.35
C MET A 1 -39.08 17.43 -7.56
N THR A 2 -38.09 18.30 -7.42
CA THR A 2 -37.11 18.58 -8.48
C THR A 2 -36.16 17.38 -8.59
N LYS A 3 -36.22 16.66 -9.71
CA LYS A 3 -35.21 15.66 -10.06
C LYS A 3 -33.90 16.42 -10.29
N ASN A 4 -32.93 16.18 -9.43
CA ASN A 4 -31.60 16.76 -9.54
C ASN A 4 -30.82 15.90 -10.56
N ASP A 5 -31.03 16.14 -11.85
CA ASP A 5 -30.28 15.53 -12.97
C ASP A 5 -28.90 16.17 -13.14
N ALA A 6 -28.19 16.42 -12.04
CA ALA A 6 -26.78 16.76 -12.12
C ALA A 6 -26.04 15.50 -12.63
N PRO A 7 -25.18 15.61 -13.67
CA PRO A 7 -24.39 14.47 -14.11
C PRO A 7 -23.63 13.92 -12.91
N LYS A 8 -23.81 12.61 -12.62
CA LYS A 8 -23.10 11.93 -11.54
C LYS A 8 -21.63 12.25 -11.70
N SER A 9 -21.08 13.05 -10.79
CA SER A 9 -19.64 13.28 -10.67
C SER A 9 -19.00 11.93 -10.36
N THR A 10 -18.61 11.22 -11.41
CA THR A 10 -17.81 10.00 -11.30
C THR A 10 -16.36 10.42 -11.40
N ASN A 11 -15.57 10.12 -10.37
CA ASN A 11 -14.12 10.25 -10.50
C ASN A 11 -13.61 9.12 -11.41
N PHE A 12 -12.42 9.27 -11.97
CA PHE A 12 -11.85 8.30 -12.91
C PHE A 12 -11.65 6.89 -12.28
N ILE A 13 -11.44 6.80 -10.97
CA ILE A 13 -11.28 5.53 -10.25
C ILE A 13 -12.60 4.74 -10.29
N HIS A 14 -13.73 5.42 -10.11
CA HIS A 14 -15.06 4.81 -10.19
C HIS A 14 -15.38 4.31 -11.60
N GLN A 15 -14.91 5.01 -12.64
CA GLN A 15 -15.07 4.56 -14.02
C GLN A 15 -14.28 3.26 -14.28
N ILE A 16 -13.05 3.16 -13.76
CA ILE A 16 -12.23 1.94 -13.84
C ILE A 16 -12.92 0.78 -13.11
N ILE A 17 -13.37 1.01 -11.87
CA ILE A 17 -14.08 -0.03 -11.10
C ILE A 17 -15.35 -0.49 -11.80
N GLU A 18 -16.14 0.44 -12.35
CA GLU A 18 -17.36 0.10 -13.09
C GLU A 18 -17.07 -0.75 -14.32
N GLN A 19 -15.97 -0.48 -15.03
CA GLN A 19 -15.52 -1.30 -16.15
C GLN A 19 -15.05 -2.69 -15.68
N ASP A 20 -14.26 -2.78 -14.62
CA ASP A 20 -13.75 -4.04 -14.07
C ASP A 20 -14.91 -4.94 -13.58
N LEU A 21 -15.92 -4.34 -12.96
CA LEU A 21 -17.13 -5.04 -12.53
C LEU A 21 -17.98 -5.53 -13.71
N GLN A 22 -18.08 -4.77 -14.80
CA GLN A 22 -18.76 -5.23 -16.03
C GLN A 22 -18.05 -6.43 -16.66
N GLN A 23 -16.73 -6.50 -16.51
CA GLN A 23 -15.91 -7.63 -16.96
C GLN A 23 -15.86 -8.78 -15.94
N ASN A 24 -16.56 -8.65 -14.80
CA ASN A 24 -16.57 -9.60 -13.71
C ASN A 24 -15.17 -9.95 -13.17
N LEU A 25 -14.26 -8.98 -13.15
CA LEU A 25 -12.94 -9.17 -12.55
C LEU A 25 -13.07 -9.36 -11.04
N ASN A 26 -12.15 -10.17 -10.46
CA ASN A 26 -12.12 -10.48 -9.02
C ASN A 26 -13.47 -10.99 -8.47
N ASP A 27 -14.21 -11.75 -9.28
CA ASP A 27 -15.56 -12.24 -8.95
C ASP A 27 -16.54 -11.12 -8.55
N GLY A 28 -16.38 -9.93 -9.14
CA GLY A 28 -17.23 -8.77 -8.87
C GLY A 28 -16.96 -8.10 -7.52
N LYS A 29 -15.85 -8.43 -6.85
CA LYS A 29 -15.51 -7.89 -5.53
C LYS A 29 -14.61 -6.65 -5.64
N VAL A 30 -15.00 -5.60 -4.93
CA VAL A 30 -14.18 -4.40 -4.73
C VAL A 30 -13.55 -4.47 -3.34
N VAL A 31 -12.22 -4.46 -3.28
CA VAL A 31 -11.48 -4.40 -2.02
C VAL A 31 -10.50 -3.23 -2.06
N THR A 32 -10.70 -2.25 -1.18
CA THR A 32 -9.81 -1.09 -1.01
C THR A 32 -9.03 -1.19 0.30
N ARG A 33 -8.10 -0.25 0.52
CA ARG A 33 -7.39 -0.13 1.79
C ARG A 33 -6.94 1.30 2.05
N PHE A 34 -6.99 1.71 3.31
CA PHE A 34 -6.32 2.91 3.82
C PHE A 34 -5.07 2.48 4.61
N PRO A 35 -3.85 2.70 4.08
CA PRO A 35 -2.62 2.20 4.68
C PRO A 35 -1.73 3.29 5.30
N PRO A 36 -2.10 3.93 6.43
CA PRO A 36 -1.25 4.95 7.04
C PRO A 36 -0.03 4.32 7.72
N GLU A 37 1.10 5.04 7.69
CA GLU A 37 2.24 4.77 8.57
C GLU A 37 1.91 5.26 9.99
N PRO A 38 2.08 4.45 11.05
CA PRO A 38 1.76 4.87 12.42
C PRO A 38 2.90 5.66 13.07
N ASN A 39 3.37 6.72 12.40
CA ASN A 39 4.46 7.59 12.85
C ASN A 39 4.06 9.07 13.02
N GLY A 40 2.77 9.36 12.95
CA GLY A 40 2.23 10.71 13.12
C GLY A 40 0.71 10.74 13.16
N TYR A 41 0.17 11.89 13.57
CA TYR A 41 -1.26 12.14 13.60
C TYR A 41 -1.84 12.39 12.20
N LEU A 42 -3.08 11.96 11.99
CA LEU A 42 -3.79 12.30 10.76
C LEU A 42 -4.07 13.80 10.71
N HIS A 43 -4.23 14.29 9.49
CA HIS A 43 -4.56 15.69 9.19
C HIS A 43 -5.55 15.72 8.02
N ILE A 44 -6.09 16.89 7.68
CA ILE A 44 -7.18 17.02 6.70
C ILE A 44 -6.88 16.40 5.32
N GLY A 45 -5.60 16.34 4.93
CA GLY A 45 -5.16 15.67 3.70
C GLY A 45 -5.47 14.17 3.70
N HIS A 46 -5.35 13.51 4.85
CA HIS A 46 -5.70 12.10 5.02
C HIS A 46 -7.20 11.84 4.86
N ALA A 47 -8.06 12.80 5.26
CA ALA A 47 -9.51 12.66 5.14
C ALA A 47 -9.94 12.40 3.69
N LYS A 48 -9.26 13.00 2.70
CA LYS A 48 -9.53 12.71 1.28
C LYS A 48 -9.29 11.24 0.94
N SER A 49 -8.18 10.67 1.40
CA SER A 49 -7.83 9.28 1.17
C SER A 49 -8.79 8.33 1.89
N ILE A 50 -9.18 8.65 3.12
CA ILE A 50 -10.16 7.90 3.91
C ILE A 50 -11.51 7.88 3.17
N CYS A 51 -12.08 9.06 2.88
CA CYS A 51 -13.36 9.16 2.19
C CYS A 51 -13.34 8.47 0.82
N LEU A 52 -12.22 8.52 0.10
CA LEU A 52 -12.07 7.82 -1.17
C LEU A 52 -12.08 6.30 -0.99
N ASN A 53 -11.23 5.75 -0.12
CA ASN A 53 -11.08 4.30 0.01
C ASN A 53 -12.31 3.65 0.64
N PHE A 54 -12.74 4.15 1.81
CA PHE A 54 -13.90 3.62 2.52
C PHE A 54 -15.19 3.92 1.76
N GLY A 55 -15.36 5.16 1.27
CA GLY A 55 -16.54 5.54 0.49
C GLY A 55 -16.67 4.76 -0.83
N THR A 56 -15.55 4.37 -1.45
CA THR A 56 -15.58 3.51 -2.65
C THR A 56 -16.03 2.10 -2.31
N ALA A 57 -15.50 1.48 -1.24
CA ALA A 57 -15.97 0.18 -0.79
C ALA A 57 -17.47 0.22 -0.47
N LEU A 58 -17.93 1.22 0.28
CA LEU A 58 -19.35 1.44 0.59
C LEU A 58 -20.22 1.57 -0.67
N LYS A 59 -19.78 2.37 -1.65
CA LYS A 59 -20.53 2.61 -2.91
C LYS A 59 -20.77 1.31 -3.69
N TYR A 60 -19.81 0.40 -3.71
CA TYR A 60 -19.86 -0.84 -4.49
C TYR A 60 -20.17 -2.08 -3.64
N GLY A 61 -20.55 -1.92 -2.36
CA GLY A 61 -20.82 -3.04 -1.46
C GLY A 61 -19.60 -3.94 -1.22
N GLY A 62 -18.40 -3.37 -1.33
CA GLY A 62 -17.12 -4.04 -1.15
C GLY A 62 -16.56 -3.89 0.26
N GLU A 63 -15.28 -4.22 0.41
CA GLU A 63 -14.55 -4.19 1.69
C GLU A 63 -13.44 -3.13 1.66
N CYS A 64 -13.22 -2.44 2.78
CA CYS A 64 -12.06 -1.56 2.94
C CYS A 64 -11.27 -2.00 4.16
N ASN A 65 -10.00 -2.34 3.96
CA ASN A 65 -9.10 -2.69 5.06
C ASN A 65 -8.49 -1.42 5.67
N LEU A 66 -8.40 -1.37 7.00
CA LEU A 66 -7.45 -0.49 7.69
C LEU A 66 -6.16 -1.30 7.89
N ARG A 67 -5.05 -0.82 7.32
CA ARG A 67 -3.75 -1.49 7.45
C ARG A 67 -2.70 -0.51 7.95
N PHE A 68 -2.03 -0.80 9.05
CA PHE A 68 -0.88 -0.01 9.45
C PHE A 68 0.33 -0.44 8.62
N ASP A 69 0.99 0.52 7.98
CA ASP A 69 2.24 0.26 7.24
C ASP A 69 3.44 0.35 8.19
N ASP A 70 3.51 -0.61 9.10
CA ASP A 70 4.39 -0.66 10.26
C ASP A 70 5.73 -1.38 9.95
N THR A 71 6.45 -0.85 8.96
CA THR A 71 7.74 -1.42 8.51
C THR A 71 8.97 -0.76 9.13
N ASN A 72 8.79 0.30 9.91
CA ASN A 72 9.85 1.10 10.51
C ASN A 72 9.78 1.06 12.06
N PRO A 73 10.49 0.11 12.70
CA PRO A 73 10.37 -0.12 14.14
C PRO A 73 10.82 1.06 15.01
N GLU A 74 11.55 2.04 14.47
CA GLU A 74 12.05 3.20 15.24
C GLU A 74 11.05 4.34 15.36
N LYS A 75 10.06 4.41 14.47
CA LYS A 75 9.16 5.58 14.35
C LYS A 75 7.72 5.29 14.74
N GLU A 76 7.44 4.06 15.13
CA GLU A 76 6.08 3.58 15.34
C GLU A 76 5.70 3.68 16.81
N SER A 77 4.49 4.19 17.07
CA SER A 77 3.95 4.30 18.42
C SER A 77 2.49 3.84 18.45
N GLN A 78 2.15 3.12 19.51
CA GLN A 78 0.77 2.73 19.81
C GLN A 78 -0.16 3.96 19.89
N GLU A 79 0.36 5.10 20.33
CA GLU A 79 -0.36 6.38 20.37
C GLU A 79 -0.91 6.78 18.99
N TYR A 80 -0.11 6.61 17.94
CA TYR A 80 -0.52 6.96 16.58
C TYR A 80 -1.54 5.96 16.03
N ILE A 81 -1.36 4.66 16.31
CA ILE A 81 -2.32 3.61 15.96
C ILE A 81 -3.70 3.95 16.54
N ASP A 82 -3.74 4.25 17.85
CA ASP A 82 -4.98 4.53 18.57
C ASP A 82 -5.66 5.80 18.04
N SER A 83 -4.88 6.85 17.75
CA SER A 83 -5.44 8.08 17.18
C SER A 83 -5.99 7.87 15.77
N ILE A 84 -5.28 7.13 14.92
CA ILE A 84 -5.72 6.83 13.55
C ILE A 84 -7.04 6.06 13.56
N ILE A 85 -7.14 5.03 14.40
CA ILE A 85 -8.38 4.26 14.58
C ILE A 85 -9.53 5.17 15.00
N ARG A 86 -9.30 6.03 16.00
CA ARG A 86 -10.30 6.98 16.50
C ARG A 86 -10.75 7.95 15.41
N ASP A 87 -9.83 8.49 14.62
CA ASP A 87 -10.13 9.48 13.58
C ASP A 87 -10.91 8.87 12.41
N VAL A 88 -10.57 7.63 12.00
CA VAL A 88 -11.34 6.88 10.97
C VAL A 88 -12.78 6.65 11.44
N ARG A 89 -12.97 6.21 12.69
CA ARG A 89 -14.30 6.03 13.29
C ARG A 89 -15.05 7.34 13.47
N TRP A 90 -14.36 8.40 13.88
CA TRP A 90 -14.93 9.73 14.05
C TRP A 90 -15.47 10.29 12.72
N LEU A 91 -14.82 9.98 11.59
CA LEU A 91 -15.31 10.30 10.25
C LEU A 91 -16.50 9.42 9.81
N GLY A 92 -16.93 8.45 10.62
CA GLY A 92 -18.10 7.61 10.37
C GLY A 92 -17.82 6.39 9.49
N PHE A 93 -16.56 5.97 9.37
CA PHE A 93 -16.17 4.78 8.61
C PHE A 93 -15.78 3.63 9.52
N GLU A 94 -16.07 2.41 9.06
CA GLU A 94 -15.63 1.15 9.66
C GLU A 94 -14.85 0.36 8.61
N TRP A 95 -13.81 -0.37 9.04
CA TRP A 95 -13.05 -1.27 8.18
C TRP A 95 -13.61 -2.69 8.23
N ALA A 96 -13.28 -3.47 7.22
CA ALA A 96 -13.65 -4.88 7.12
C ALA A 96 -12.72 -5.76 7.96
N GLY A 97 -13.30 -6.59 8.82
CA GLY A 97 -12.57 -7.55 9.64
C GLY A 97 -11.64 -6.91 10.66
N GLU A 98 -10.54 -7.60 10.96
CA GLU A 98 -9.51 -7.12 11.88
C GLU A 98 -8.60 -6.08 11.21
N VAL A 99 -8.03 -5.20 12.04
CA VAL A 99 -6.94 -4.33 11.62
C VAL A 99 -5.77 -5.18 11.14
N LYS A 100 -5.14 -4.77 10.04
CA LYS A 100 -3.98 -5.47 9.48
C LYS A 100 -2.69 -4.70 9.77
N TYR A 101 -1.61 -5.42 9.95
CA TYR A 101 -0.26 -4.85 10.12
C TYR A 101 0.63 -5.39 9.00
N THR A 102 1.45 -4.54 8.38
CA THR A 102 2.44 -4.99 7.39
C THR A 102 3.45 -5.94 8.05
N SER A 103 3.79 -5.72 9.32
CA SER A 103 4.70 -6.56 10.10
C SER A 103 4.25 -8.03 10.22
N ASP A 104 2.94 -8.30 10.29
CA ASP A 104 2.39 -9.67 10.28
C ASP A 104 2.77 -10.45 9.02
N TYR A 105 3.07 -9.75 7.92
CA TYR A 105 3.45 -10.36 6.64
C TYR A 105 4.97 -10.47 6.45
N PHE A 106 5.81 -10.12 7.43
CA PHE A 106 7.26 -10.14 7.27
C PHE A 106 7.83 -11.49 6.84
N GLN A 107 7.31 -12.59 7.38
CA GLN A 107 7.75 -13.92 6.95
C GLN A 107 7.43 -14.15 5.47
N GLN A 108 6.24 -13.78 5.02
CA GLN A 108 5.83 -13.92 3.62
C GLN A 108 6.65 -13.03 2.68
N LEU A 109 6.94 -11.79 3.09
CA LEU A 109 7.79 -10.86 2.35
C LEU A 109 9.23 -11.39 2.24
N TYR A 110 9.77 -11.96 3.32
CA TYR A 110 11.06 -12.63 3.31
C TYR A 110 11.08 -13.83 2.36
N ASP A 111 10.07 -14.69 2.40
CA ASP A 111 9.99 -15.86 1.53
C ASP A 111 9.94 -15.47 0.05
N TRP A 112 9.22 -14.39 -0.28
CA TRP A 112 9.23 -13.82 -1.63
C TRP A 112 10.58 -13.21 -2.01
N ALA A 113 11.26 -12.53 -1.09
CA ALA A 113 12.62 -12.04 -1.34
C ALA A 113 13.59 -13.19 -1.65
N VAL A 114 13.53 -14.28 -0.88
CA VAL A 114 14.33 -15.49 -1.14
C VAL A 114 13.96 -16.13 -2.47
N HIS A 115 12.67 -16.17 -2.82
CA HIS A 115 12.23 -16.65 -4.13
C HIS A 115 12.81 -15.79 -5.28
N LEU A 116 12.76 -14.47 -5.16
CA LEU A 116 13.34 -13.56 -6.16
C LEU A 116 14.86 -13.74 -6.30
N ILE A 117 15.57 -13.99 -5.20
CA ILE A 117 17.01 -14.29 -5.24
C ILE A 117 17.26 -15.60 -5.99
N LYS A 118 16.48 -16.66 -5.72
CA LYS A 118 16.61 -17.96 -6.41
C LYS A 118 16.32 -17.86 -7.90
N GLU A 119 15.39 -16.98 -8.29
CA GLU A 119 15.04 -16.70 -9.69
C GLU A 119 16.03 -15.75 -10.38
N GLY A 120 17.09 -15.31 -9.71
CA GLY A 120 18.06 -14.35 -10.25
C GLY A 120 17.48 -12.94 -10.48
N LYS A 121 16.36 -12.61 -9.82
CA LYS A 121 15.64 -11.33 -9.93
C LYS A 121 15.91 -10.37 -8.78
N ALA A 122 16.72 -10.80 -7.80
CA ALA A 122 17.21 -9.98 -6.70
C ALA A 122 18.65 -10.39 -6.33
N TYR A 123 19.42 -9.46 -5.77
CA TYR A 123 20.80 -9.68 -5.33
C TYR A 123 21.09 -8.85 -4.07
N VAL A 124 22.16 -9.20 -3.36
CA VAL A 124 22.67 -8.41 -2.23
C VAL A 124 23.66 -7.39 -2.76
N ASP A 125 23.40 -6.11 -2.52
CA ASP A 125 24.33 -5.04 -2.87
C ASP A 125 25.25 -4.72 -1.67
N HIS A 126 26.55 -4.63 -1.93
CA HIS A 126 27.57 -4.30 -0.94
C HIS A 126 28.06 -2.85 -1.04
N LEU A 127 27.57 -2.09 -2.03
CA LEU A 127 27.86 -0.67 -2.14
C LEU A 127 27.30 0.10 -0.94
N ASN A 128 28.04 1.11 -0.49
CA ASN A 128 27.52 2.04 0.51
C ASN A 128 26.49 3.01 -0.11
N ALA A 129 25.81 3.79 0.73
CA ALA A 129 24.73 4.67 0.27
C ALA A 129 25.16 5.75 -0.74
N ALA A 130 26.40 6.24 -0.65
CA ALA A 130 26.93 7.21 -1.60
C ALA A 130 27.25 6.54 -2.95
N GLU A 131 27.88 5.38 -2.92
CA GLU A 131 28.18 4.58 -4.11
C GLU A 131 26.91 4.12 -4.82
N MET A 132 25.90 3.60 -4.08
CA MET A 132 24.61 3.22 -4.67
C MET A 132 23.95 4.39 -5.41
N ARG A 133 24.07 5.61 -4.88
CA ARG A 133 23.53 6.82 -5.53
C ARG A 133 24.28 7.14 -6.81
N GLU A 134 25.61 7.03 -6.81
CA GLU A 134 26.44 7.21 -8.00
C GLU A 134 26.12 6.16 -9.06
N TYR A 135 26.04 4.88 -8.67
CA TYR A 135 25.79 3.76 -9.59
C TYR A 135 24.39 3.76 -10.18
N ARG A 136 23.39 4.30 -9.47
CA ARG A 136 22.02 4.44 -9.98
C ARG A 136 21.94 5.36 -11.21
N GLY A 137 22.91 6.25 -11.40
CA GLY A 137 22.89 7.25 -12.46
C GLY A 137 21.94 8.40 -12.14
N SER A 138 21.48 9.08 -13.19
CA SER A 138 20.63 10.28 -13.09
C SER A 138 19.54 10.30 -14.18
N LEU A 139 18.77 11.39 -14.27
CA LEU A 139 17.78 11.55 -15.34
C LEU A 139 18.43 11.55 -16.74
N THR A 140 19.70 11.94 -16.82
CA THR A 140 20.45 12.09 -18.09
C THR A 140 21.53 11.03 -18.29
N GLU A 141 21.87 10.27 -17.25
CA GLU A 141 22.95 9.28 -17.29
C GLU A 141 22.45 7.91 -16.85
N PRO A 142 22.62 6.86 -17.66
CA PRO A 142 22.16 5.53 -17.29
C PRO A 142 22.94 5.00 -16.08
N GLY A 143 22.26 4.26 -15.23
CA GLY A 143 22.90 3.53 -14.13
C GLY A 143 23.84 2.43 -14.64
N ARG A 144 24.76 2.03 -13.77
CA ARG A 144 25.68 0.91 -14.00
C ARG A 144 25.48 -0.16 -12.94
N ASN A 145 25.66 -1.42 -13.32
CA ASN A 145 25.54 -2.53 -12.38
C ASN A 145 26.66 -2.48 -11.33
N SER A 146 26.31 -2.74 -10.07
CA SER A 146 27.28 -3.09 -9.03
C SER A 146 27.87 -4.47 -9.32
N LEU A 147 29.05 -4.77 -8.74
CA LEU A 147 29.64 -6.09 -8.85
C LEU A 147 28.73 -7.10 -8.14
N ILE A 148 28.07 -7.97 -8.91
CA ILE A 148 27.18 -9.00 -8.37
C ILE A 148 28.04 -10.07 -7.70
N VAL A 149 27.99 -10.16 -6.37
CA VAL A 149 28.44 -11.35 -5.64
C VAL A 149 27.19 -12.16 -5.31
N ILE A 150 26.84 -13.12 -6.17
CA ILE A 150 25.83 -14.12 -5.79
C ILE A 150 26.52 -15.03 -4.76
N VAL A 151 26.43 -14.69 -3.47
CA VAL A 151 26.69 -15.66 -2.41
C VAL A 151 25.51 -16.61 -2.42
N VAL A 152 25.56 -17.63 -3.28
CA VAL A 152 24.69 -18.78 -3.14
C VAL A 152 25.06 -19.41 -1.80
N LEU A 153 24.28 -19.16 -0.76
CA LEU A 153 24.32 -19.94 0.46
C LEU A 153 23.78 -21.34 0.12
N THR A 154 24.57 -22.15 -0.58
CA THR A 154 24.40 -23.59 -0.57
C THR A 154 24.75 -24.03 0.85
N LYS A 155 23.72 -24.22 1.68
CA LYS A 155 23.80 -25.07 2.86
C LYS A 155 24.31 -26.44 2.39
N THR A 156 25.55 -26.78 2.75
CA THR A 156 25.98 -28.17 2.95
C THR A 156 25.17 -28.80 4.07
#